data_AF-H5SE61-F1
#
_entry.id   AF-H5SE61-F1
#
_cell.length_a   1.000
_cell.length_b   1.000
_cell.length_c   1.000
_cell.angle_alpha   90.00
_cell.angle_beta   90.00
_cell.angle_gamma   90.00
#
_symmetry.space_group_name_H-M   'P 1'
#
loop_
_entity.id
_entity.type
_entity.pdbx_description
1 polymer ?
#
loop_
_entity_poly.entity_id
_entity_poly.type
_entity_poly.pdbx_seq_one_letter_code
_entity_poly.pdbx_strand_id
1 'polypeptide(L)'
;MVAGIFPKPAELEPQVAFWRKVYAKWGQDQVVIHDNRYLNLIYQVVRLPEPVSDGYYTPEQKAFLDRRLEQWRERLKVLESKLVRNEALSPWEEKLADYIARRAGKKALFGAADRVRSQRGLRERFRKGLEISQQYEPLFRSIFRQYGLPEELAYLPHVESSFQLNARSYAGAVGLWQFTSGAAKTFIGDDSLEARLNPVLSAHGAARYLKTAYERLGSWPLAITSYNHGIGGMKRAKEQHGDDFVKIVREYDHPLFGFASRNYYAEFLAACEVASQAERFFPDLDLRYAKRNALPLQLAALTPPQPPLSSPRPERPKTKAPPRRESTIKAVNKGKTKLPSKRAAFVSVKESSPRQRKR
;
A
#
# COMPACT_ATOMS: atom_id res chain seq x y z
N MET A 1 6.28 -7.38 -23.68
CA MET A 1 5.31 -7.31 -22.57
C MET A 1 5.50 -8.56 -21.72
N VAL A 2 5.69 -8.40 -20.41
CA VAL A 2 5.87 -9.50 -19.44
C VAL A 2 4.49 -10.14 -19.17
N ALA A 3 3.97 -10.87 -20.14
CA ALA A 3 2.80 -11.72 -19.94
C ALA A 3 3.29 -13.03 -19.32
N GLY A 4 3.12 -13.21 -18.00
CA GLY A 4 3.33 -14.53 -17.38
C GLY A 4 3.55 -14.52 -15.86
N ILE A 5 4.44 -13.66 -15.34
CA ILE A 5 4.85 -13.74 -13.93
C ILE A 5 3.87 -13.03 -12.98
N PHE A 6 3.42 -11.84 -13.38
CA PHE A 6 2.48 -11.03 -12.61
C PHE A 6 1.13 -11.01 -13.34
N PRO A 7 0.22 -11.94 -13.02
CA PRO A 7 -1.07 -12.00 -13.71
C PRO A 7 -1.86 -10.72 -13.46
N LYS A 8 -2.40 -10.14 -14.53
CA LYS A 8 -3.36 -9.04 -14.48
C LYS A 8 -4.73 -9.51 -14.97
N PRO A 9 -5.56 -10.12 -14.09
CA PRO A 9 -6.95 -10.43 -14.42
C PRO A 9 -7.69 -9.17 -14.89
N ALA A 10 -8.59 -9.32 -15.86
CA ALA A 10 -9.33 -8.20 -16.45
C ALA A 10 -10.13 -7.42 -15.39
N GLU A 11 -10.59 -8.11 -14.35
CA GLU A 11 -11.33 -7.57 -13.22
C GLU A 11 -10.51 -6.60 -12.36
N LEU A 12 -9.17 -6.66 -12.42
CA LEU A 12 -8.30 -5.69 -11.75
C LEU A 12 -8.00 -4.45 -12.60
N GLU A 13 -8.28 -4.47 -13.90
CA GLU A 13 -7.96 -3.34 -14.80
C GLU A 13 -8.56 -2.00 -14.32
N PRO A 14 -9.80 -1.90 -13.79
CA PRO A 14 -10.28 -0.65 -13.21
C PRO A 14 -9.38 -0.06 -12.12
N GLN A 15 -8.80 -0.91 -11.27
CA GLN A 15 -7.90 -0.49 -10.19
C GLN A 15 -6.52 -0.12 -10.75
N VAL A 16 -5.96 -0.94 -11.64
CA VAL A 16 -4.67 -0.68 -12.30
C VAL A 16 -4.74 0.62 -13.10
N ALA A 17 -5.79 0.83 -13.88
CA ALA A 17 -5.99 2.04 -14.67
C ALA A 17 -6.15 3.30 -13.80
N PHE A 18 -6.77 3.18 -12.62
CA PHE A 18 -6.84 4.28 -11.66
C PHE A 18 -5.45 4.65 -11.14
N TRP A 19 -4.67 3.68 -10.66
CA TRP A 19 -3.33 3.93 -10.13
C TRP A 19 -2.36 4.41 -11.20
N ARG A 20 -2.48 3.93 -12.45
CA ARG A 20 -1.75 4.47 -13.60
C ARG A 20 -2.01 5.96 -13.78
N LYS A 21 -3.27 6.42 -13.63
CA LYS A 21 -3.59 7.86 -13.67
C LYS A 21 -3.02 8.61 -12.46
N VAL A 22 -3.04 8.01 -11.27
CA VAL A 22 -2.42 8.60 -10.07
C VAL A 22 -0.91 8.82 -10.29
N TYR A 23 -0.22 7.87 -10.91
CA TYR A 23 1.22 7.94 -11.14
C TYR A 23 1.63 8.76 -12.36
N ALA A 24 0.80 8.84 -13.41
CA ALA A 24 1.23 9.43 -14.69
C ALA A 24 0.39 10.64 -15.14
N LYS A 25 -0.83 10.83 -14.63
CA LYS A 25 -1.76 11.85 -15.12
C LYS A 25 -2.04 12.95 -14.11
N TRP A 26 -2.42 12.61 -12.89
CA TRP A 26 -2.86 13.60 -11.91
C TRP A 26 -1.68 14.15 -11.12
N GLY A 27 -1.55 15.48 -11.16
CA GLY A 27 -0.51 16.21 -10.46
C GLY A 27 -0.73 16.27 -8.95
N GLN A 28 0.30 16.66 -8.21
CA GLN A 28 0.23 16.87 -6.76
C GLN A 28 -0.74 17.98 -6.34
N ASP A 29 -1.14 18.86 -7.24
CA ASP A 29 -2.17 19.87 -7.04
C ASP A 29 -3.60 19.33 -7.26
N GLN A 30 -3.73 18.10 -7.76
CA GLN A 30 -5.01 17.47 -8.06
C GLN A 30 -5.34 16.39 -7.02
N VAL A 31 -6.58 16.39 -6.56
CA VAL A 31 -7.14 15.35 -5.69
C VAL A 31 -8.37 14.74 -6.35
N VAL A 32 -8.37 13.43 -6.46
CA VAL A 32 -9.47 12.66 -7.03
C VAL A 32 -10.40 12.25 -5.91
N ILE A 33 -11.68 12.59 -6.02
CA ILE A 33 -12.77 12.09 -5.18
C ILE A 33 -13.41 10.91 -5.91
N HIS A 34 -13.39 9.74 -5.30
CA HIS A 34 -13.75 8.48 -5.95
C HIS A 34 -14.36 7.46 -4.96
N ASP A 35 -14.89 6.35 -5.49
CA ASP A 35 -15.33 5.21 -4.68
C ASP A 35 -14.14 4.32 -4.28
N ASN A 36 -14.11 3.86 -3.03
CA ASN A 36 -13.01 3.08 -2.48
C ASN A 36 -13.07 1.55 -2.79
N ARG A 37 -14.15 1.06 -3.41
CA ARG A 37 -14.29 -0.32 -3.91
C ARG A 37 -14.30 -0.38 -5.43
N TYR A 38 -14.92 0.61 -6.08
CA TYR A 38 -15.06 0.68 -7.53
C TYR A 38 -14.23 1.85 -8.08
N LEU A 39 -12.93 1.62 -8.28
CA LEU A 39 -11.98 2.71 -8.60
C LEU A 39 -12.21 3.39 -9.96
N ASN A 40 -13.04 2.82 -10.84
CA ASN A 40 -13.50 3.47 -12.06
C ASN A 40 -14.63 4.49 -11.81
N LEU A 41 -15.23 4.54 -10.61
CA LEU A 41 -16.15 5.58 -10.18
C LEU A 41 -15.37 6.77 -9.62
N ILE A 42 -15.03 7.69 -10.51
CA ILE A 42 -14.47 8.99 -10.15
C ILE A 42 -15.63 9.99 -10.10
N TYR A 43 -15.89 10.55 -8.92
CA TYR A 43 -16.95 11.54 -8.74
C TYR A 43 -16.48 12.93 -9.15
N GLN A 44 -15.24 13.29 -8.83
CA GLN A 44 -14.67 14.59 -9.16
C GLN A 44 -13.14 14.56 -9.12
N VAL A 45 -12.49 15.39 -9.94
CA VAL A 45 -11.08 15.77 -9.75
C VAL A 45 -11.08 17.24 -9.31
N VAL A 46 -10.59 17.53 -8.12
CA VAL A 46 -10.49 18.88 -7.58
C VAL A 46 -9.05 19.37 -7.66
N ARG A 47 -8.86 20.67 -7.91
CA ARG A 47 -7.56 21.33 -7.78
C ARG A 47 -7.45 21.98 -6.40
N LEU A 48 -6.33 21.79 -5.74
CA LEU A 48 -6.04 22.38 -4.43
C LEU A 48 -5.78 23.88 -4.55
N PRO A 49 -6.19 24.69 -3.56
CA PRO A 49 -5.72 26.06 -3.43
C PRO A 49 -4.19 26.13 -3.29
N GLU A 50 -3.55 27.07 -3.97
CA GLU A 50 -2.11 27.35 -3.82
C GLU A 50 -1.77 27.93 -2.43
N PRO A 51 -0.53 27.76 -1.93
CA PRO A 51 0.58 27.02 -2.53
C PRO A 51 0.47 25.49 -2.36
N VAL A 52 0.88 24.73 -3.38
CA VAL A 52 0.94 23.26 -3.32
C VAL A 52 2.37 22.78 -3.00
N SER A 53 2.54 22.09 -1.87
CA SER A 53 3.82 21.50 -1.45
C SER A 53 3.80 19.96 -1.44
N ASP A 54 4.99 19.35 -1.40
CA ASP A 54 5.12 17.89 -1.29
C ASP A 54 4.75 17.42 0.14
N GLY A 55 3.93 16.38 0.22
CA GLY A 55 3.73 15.62 1.44
C GLY A 55 2.54 15.98 2.33
N TYR A 56 2.16 17.27 2.49
CA TYR A 56 1.12 17.65 3.46
C TYR A 56 0.14 18.71 2.95
N TYR A 57 -1.12 18.58 3.36
CA TYR A 57 -2.13 19.63 3.15
C TYR A 57 -1.98 20.72 4.20
N THR A 58 -2.12 21.98 3.78
CA THR A 58 -2.36 23.06 4.73
C THR A 58 -3.73 22.89 5.42
N PRO A 59 -3.98 23.52 6.59
CA PRO A 59 -5.29 23.50 7.22
C PRO A 59 -6.42 23.96 6.27
N GLU A 60 -6.16 24.96 5.43
CA GLU A 60 -7.12 25.52 4.46
C GLU A 60 -7.42 24.53 3.34
N GLN A 61 -6.39 23.89 2.79
CA GLN A 61 -6.53 22.83 1.78
C GLN A 61 -7.30 21.64 2.35
N LYS A 62 -7.00 21.23 3.59
CA LYS A 62 -7.72 20.16 4.28
C LYS A 62 -9.19 20.53 4.47
N ALA A 63 -9.49 21.73 4.96
CA ALA A 63 -10.86 22.20 5.14
C ALA A 63 -11.63 22.30 3.80
N PHE A 64 -10.96 22.74 2.74
CA PHE A 64 -11.51 22.74 1.39
C PHE A 64 -11.87 21.32 0.93
N LEU A 65 -10.97 20.36 1.10
CA LEU A 65 -11.19 18.97 0.69
C LEU A 65 -12.26 18.29 1.54
N ASP A 66 -12.26 18.48 2.86
CA ASP A 66 -13.29 17.97 3.78
C ASP A 66 -14.69 18.43 3.33
N ARG A 67 -14.85 19.71 2.98
CA ARG A 67 -16.13 20.23 2.45
C ARG A 67 -16.52 19.57 1.13
N ARG A 68 -15.58 19.33 0.23
CA ARG A 68 -15.86 18.65 -1.06
C ARG A 68 -16.26 17.20 -0.87
N LEU A 69 -15.59 16.49 0.04
CA LEU A 69 -15.94 15.11 0.38
C LEU A 69 -17.36 15.05 0.96
N GLU A 70 -17.69 15.95 1.89
CA GLU A 70 -19.02 15.97 2.51
C GLU A 70 -20.14 16.30 1.53
N GLN A 71 -19.89 17.23 0.60
CA GLN A 71 -20.82 17.51 -0.50
C GLN A 71 -21.12 16.27 -1.33
N TRP A 72 -20.12 15.44 -1.64
CA TRP A 72 -20.32 14.21 -2.39
C TRP A 72 -21.02 13.12 -1.58
N ARG A 73 -20.69 12.97 -0.30
CA ARG A 73 -21.38 12.03 0.60
C ARG A 73 -22.86 12.35 0.68
N GLU A 74 -23.21 13.62 0.90
CA GLU A 74 -24.61 14.02 1.03
C GLU A 74 -25.37 13.82 -0.28
N ARG A 75 -24.78 14.18 -1.43
CA ARG A 75 -25.38 13.90 -2.76
C ARG A 75 -25.68 12.43 -2.98
N LEU A 76 -24.73 11.55 -2.66
CA LEU A 76 -24.89 10.10 -2.83
C LEU A 76 -25.91 9.53 -1.83
N LYS A 77 -25.96 10.05 -0.60
CA LYS A 77 -26.92 9.66 0.42
C LYS A 77 -28.34 10.05 0.06
N VAL A 78 -28.55 11.27 -0.47
CA VAL A 78 -29.84 11.72 -0.99
C VAL A 78 -30.28 10.85 -2.16
N LEU A 79 -29.39 10.58 -3.11
CA LEU A 79 -29.67 9.69 -4.24
C LEU A 79 -30.09 8.30 -3.78
N GLU A 80 -29.34 7.69 -2.86
CA GLU A 80 -29.66 6.38 -2.30
C GLU A 80 -31.01 6.39 -1.58
N SER A 81 -31.29 7.40 -0.75
CA SER A 81 -32.56 7.55 -0.04
C SER A 81 -33.75 7.62 -1.00
N LYS A 82 -33.64 8.40 -2.08
CA LYS A 82 -34.70 8.51 -3.09
C LYS A 82 -34.93 7.19 -3.81
N LEU A 83 -33.85 6.50 -4.19
CA LEU A 83 -33.94 5.17 -4.83
C LEU A 83 -34.62 4.14 -3.92
N VAL A 84 -34.28 4.11 -2.62
CA VAL A 84 -34.90 3.19 -1.64
C VAL A 84 -36.39 3.47 -1.47
N ARG A 85 -36.80 4.74 -1.48
CA ARG A 85 -38.20 5.16 -1.33
C ARG A 85 -38.97 5.22 -2.65
N ASN A 86 -38.32 4.89 -3.77
CA ASN A 86 -38.89 5.02 -5.11
C ASN A 86 -39.42 6.44 -5.41
N GLU A 87 -38.70 7.46 -4.92
CA GLU A 87 -39.00 8.87 -5.19
C GLU A 87 -38.48 9.29 -6.57
N ALA A 88 -39.12 10.28 -7.18
CA ALA A 88 -38.68 10.84 -8.46
C ALA A 88 -37.28 11.45 -8.34
N LEU A 89 -36.40 11.08 -9.27
CA LEU A 89 -35.06 11.64 -9.39
C LEU A 89 -35.08 12.90 -10.24
N SER A 90 -34.24 13.87 -9.90
CA SER A 90 -33.93 14.98 -10.80
C SER A 90 -33.11 14.48 -12.00
N PRO A 91 -33.08 15.21 -13.13
CA PRO A 91 -32.28 14.82 -14.29
C PRO A 91 -30.78 14.65 -14.01
N TRP A 92 -30.25 15.38 -13.02
CA TRP A 92 -28.86 15.23 -12.59
C TRP A 92 -28.65 13.96 -11.76
N GLU A 93 -29.59 13.62 -10.88
CA GLU A 93 -29.57 12.38 -10.08
C GLU A 93 -29.69 11.14 -10.97
N GLU A 94 -30.54 11.18 -12.01
CA GLU A 94 -30.64 10.09 -12.99
C GLU A 94 -29.31 9.86 -13.72
N LYS A 95 -28.65 10.94 -14.17
CA LYS A 95 -27.33 10.86 -14.81
C LYS A 95 -26.28 10.28 -13.87
N LEU A 96 -26.30 10.67 -12.59
CA LEU A 96 -25.38 10.12 -11.59
C LEU A 96 -25.66 8.63 -11.32
N ALA A 97 -26.94 8.25 -11.21
CA ALA A 97 -27.34 6.87 -10.99
C ALA A 97 -26.92 5.97 -12.17
N ASP A 98 -27.17 6.43 -13.40
CA ASP A 98 -26.76 5.74 -14.63
C ASP A 98 -25.24 5.65 -14.74
N TYR A 99 -24.51 6.74 -14.42
CA TYR A 99 -23.05 6.74 -14.39
C TYR A 99 -22.47 5.65 -13.47
N ILE A 100 -23.02 5.51 -12.26
CA ILE A 100 -22.62 4.49 -11.29
C ILE A 100 -23.02 3.10 -11.78
N ALA A 101 -24.28 2.93 -12.20
CA ALA A 101 -24.81 1.63 -12.63
C ALA A 101 -24.06 1.05 -13.83
N ARG A 102 -23.70 1.87 -14.83
CA ARG A 102 -22.94 1.43 -16.00
C ARG A 102 -21.51 0.99 -15.68
N ARG A 103 -20.89 1.57 -14.66
CA ARG A 103 -19.48 1.34 -14.32
C ARG A 103 -19.25 0.29 -13.24
N ALA A 104 -20.17 0.19 -12.29
CA ALA A 104 -20.03 -0.62 -11.09
C ALA A 104 -21.26 -1.49 -10.78
N GLY A 105 -22.29 -1.41 -11.62
CA GLY A 105 -23.56 -2.10 -11.41
C GLY A 105 -24.49 -1.36 -10.45
N LYS A 106 -25.79 -1.67 -10.52
CA LYS A 106 -26.83 -1.02 -9.69
C LYS A 106 -26.59 -1.19 -8.19
N LYS A 107 -26.01 -2.32 -7.76
CA LYS A 107 -25.67 -2.57 -6.35
C LYS A 107 -24.66 -1.56 -5.79
N ALA A 108 -23.83 -0.94 -6.65
CA ALA A 108 -22.87 0.06 -6.23
C ALA A 108 -23.50 1.44 -5.92
N LEU A 109 -24.80 1.63 -6.15
CA LEU A 109 -25.52 2.83 -5.70
C LEU A 109 -25.66 2.83 -4.16
N PHE A 110 -25.87 1.66 -3.57
CA PHE A 110 -26.15 1.51 -2.15
C PHE A 110 -24.85 1.53 -1.33
N GLY A 111 -24.81 2.35 -0.28
CA GLY A 111 -23.62 2.64 0.52
C GLY A 111 -22.53 3.41 -0.23
N ALA A 112 -22.84 4.04 -1.37
CA ALA A 112 -21.85 4.79 -2.15
C ALA A 112 -21.27 5.97 -1.34
N ALA A 113 -22.10 6.61 -0.52
CA ALA A 113 -21.70 7.70 0.37
C ALA A 113 -20.60 7.24 1.36
N ASP A 114 -20.72 6.04 1.94
CA ASP A 114 -19.74 5.49 2.88
C ASP A 114 -18.41 5.11 2.23
N ARG A 115 -18.44 4.91 0.90
CA ARG A 115 -17.26 4.55 0.11
C ARG A 115 -16.52 5.75 -0.47
N VAL A 116 -17.02 6.98 -0.30
CA VAL A 116 -16.37 8.21 -0.79
C VAL A 116 -14.99 8.37 -0.17
N ARG A 117 -14.00 8.57 -1.05
CA ARG A 117 -12.60 8.69 -0.69
C ARG A 117 -11.87 9.72 -1.57
N SER A 118 -10.83 10.33 -1.02
CA SER A 118 -9.84 11.16 -1.72
C SER A 118 -8.55 10.38 -2.04
N GLN A 119 -7.93 10.69 -3.18
CA GLN A 119 -6.58 10.29 -3.55
C GLN A 119 -5.86 11.45 -4.25
N ARG A 120 -4.75 11.91 -3.67
CA ARG A 120 -3.87 12.92 -4.29
C ARG A 120 -3.15 12.31 -5.49
N GLY A 121 -2.99 13.09 -6.54
CA GLY A 121 -2.11 12.75 -7.66
C GLY A 121 -0.65 12.66 -7.21
N LEU A 122 0.11 11.77 -7.85
CA LEU A 122 1.51 11.48 -7.54
C LEU A 122 2.42 11.67 -8.75
N ARG A 123 1.94 12.31 -9.83
CA ARG A 123 2.65 12.39 -11.10
C ARG A 123 4.07 12.93 -10.97
N GLU A 124 4.26 14.08 -10.33
CA GLU A 124 5.56 14.73 -10.18
C GLU A 124 6.49 13.90 -9.29
N ARG A 125 5.93 13.33 -8.22
CA ARG A 125 6.67 12.47 -7.28
C ARG A 125 7.12 11.16 -7.95
N PHE A 126 6.26 10.56 -8.77
CA PHE A 126 6.59 9.35 -9.53
C PHE A 126 7.64 9.66 -10.61
N ARG A 127 7.51 10.78 -11.34
CA ARG A 127 8.52 11.25 -12.31
C ARG A 127 9.89 11.40 -11.67
N LYS A 128 9.97 12.08 -10.52
CA LYS A 128 11.22 12.21 -9.75
C LYS A 128 11.75 10.85 -9.28
N GLY A 129 10.85 9.95 -8.88
CA GLY A 129 11.20 8.58 -8.54
C GLY A 129 11.84 7.81 -9.71
N LEU A 130 11.37 8.03 -10.94
CA LEU A 130 11.98 7.44 -12.15
C LEU A 130 13.42 7.92 -12.35
N GLU A 131 13.68 9.21 -12.17
CA GLU A 131 15.04 9.78 -12.26
C GLU A 131 15.99 9.11 -11.26
N ILE A 132 15.57 8.98 -9.99
CA ILE A 132 16.36 8.37 -8.92
C ILE A 132 16.55 6.88 -9.18
N SER A 133 15.50 6.19 -9.63
CA SER A 133 15.51 4.72 -9.81
C SER A 133 16.59 4.25 -10.77
N GLN A 134 17.01 5.07 -11.74
CA GLN A 134 18.04 4.69 -12.71
C GLN A 134 19.37 4.28 -12.09
N GLN A 135 19.71 4.85 -10.93
CA GLN A 135 20.94 4.53 -10.22
C GLN A 135 20.85 3.16 -9.51
N TYR A 136 19.66 2.77 -9.06
CA TYR A 136 19.47 1.62 -8.16
C TYR A 136 18.84 0.40 -8.84
N GLU A 137 17.98 0.60 -9.84
CA GLU A 137 17.21 -0.46 -10.48
C GLU A 137 18.09 -1.58 -11.03
N PRO A 138 19.21 -1.33 -11.75
CA PRO A 138 20.07 -2.42 -12.22
C PRO A 138 20.62 -3.30 -11.09
N LEU A 139 21.00 -2.68 -9.97
CA LEU A 139 21.47 -3.39 -8.78
C LEU A 139 20.33 -4.19 -8.13
N PHE A 140 19.16 -3.59 -7.96
CA PHE A 140 18.00 -4.28 -7.37
C PHE A 140 17.58 -5.47 -8.22
N ARG A 141 17.53 -5.34 -9.55
CA ARG A 141 17.28 -6.44 -10.48
C ARG A 141 18.29 -7.57 -10.31
N SER A 142 19.58 -7.23 -10.23
CA SER A 142 20.64 -8.21 -9.95
C SER A 142 20.40 -8.94 -8.62
N ILE A 143 20.06 -8.21 -7.55
CA ILE A 143 19.73 -8.79 -6.25
C ILE A 143 18.54 -9.74 -6.38
N PHE A 144 17.41 -9.32 -6.96
CA PHE A 144 16.24 -10.22 -7.12
C PHE A 144 16.60 -11.49 -7.90
N ARG A 145 17.38 -11.36 -8.98
CA ARG A 145 17.87 -12.49 -9.77
C ARG A 145 18.71 -13.45 -8.92
N GLN A 146 19.60 -12.96 -8.06
CA GLN A 146 20.41 -13.80 -7.14
C GLN A 146 19.55 -14.61 -6.17
N TYR A 147 18.38 -14.10 -5.77
CA TYR A 147 17.43 -14.84 -4.91
C TYR A 147 16.48 -15.75 -5.70
N GLY A 148 16.59 -15.80 -7.02
CA GLY A 148 15.68 -16.54 -7.90
C GLY A 148 14.29 -15.90 -8.02
N LEU A 149 14.22 -14.58 -7.88
CA LEU A 149 12.97 -13.82 -7.89
C LEU A 149 12.83 -12.99 -9.19
N PRO A 150 11.61 -12.64 -9.62
CA PRO A 150 11.38 -11.78 -10.77
C PRO A 150 12.03 -10.41 -10.60
N GLU A 151 12.68 -9.92 -11.64
CA GLU A 151 13.42 -8.67 -11.60
C GLU A 151 12.52 -7.44 -11.51
N GLU A 152 11.29 -7.51 -11.99
CA GLU A 152 10.32 -6.40 -11.94
C GLU A 152 9.91 -6.04 -10.51
N LEU A 153 10.20 -6.89 -9.51
CA LEU A 153 10.08 -6.53 -8.10
C LEU A 153 10.97 -5.32 -7.74
N ALA A 154 11.99 -5.01 -8.54
CA ALA A 154 12.78 -3.79 -8.44
C ALA A 154 11.95 -2.51 -8.60
N TYR A 155 10.73 -2.57 -9.14
CA TYR A 155 9.81 -1.44 -9.23
C TYR A 155 9.00 -1.19 -7.95
N LEU A 156 8.98 -2.12 -6.99
CA LEU A 156 8.21 -1.98 -5.75
C LEU A 156 8.53 -0.69 -4.95
N PRO A 157 9.78 -0.15 -4.93
CA PRO A 157 10.07 1.12 -4.27
C PRO A 157 9.32 2.34 -4.85
N HIS A 158 8.81 2.27 -6.09
CA HIS A 158 7.91 3.31 -6.61
C HIS A 158 6.61 3.39 -5.82
N VAL A 159 6.09 2.23 -5.40
CA VAL A 159 4.86 2.11 -4.61
C VAL A 159 5.13 2.50 -3.15
N GLU A 160 6.23 2.01 -2.57
CA GLU A 160 6.58 2.20 -1.15
C GLU A 160 6.93 3.66 -0.81
N SER A 161 7.87 4.24 -1.54
CA SER A 161 8.47 5.54 -1.20
C SER A 161 8.47 6.51 -2.37
N SER A 162 8.06 6.08 -3.57
CA SER A 162 8.35 6.76 -4.83
C SER A 162 9.85 6.96 -5.05
N PHE A 163 10.65 5.97 -4.67
CA PHE A 163 12.12 6.01 -4.70
C PHE A 163 12.77 7.13 -3.86
N GLN A 164 12.09 7.64 -2.84
CA GLN A 164 12.68 8.61 -1.92
C GLN A 164 13.57 7.93 -0.87
N LEU A 165 14.87 8.18 -0.92
CA LEU A 165 15.89 7.55 -0.06
C LEU A 165 15.63 7.75 1.44
N ASN A 166 15.19 8.95 1.83
CA ASN A 166 14.95 9.33 3.22
C ASN A 166 13.47 9.27 3.62
N ALA A 167 12.65 8.52 2.86
CA ALA A 167 11.22 8.42 3.15
C ALA A 167 10.98 7.90 4.57
N ARG A 168 10.03 8.54 5.28
CA ARG A 168 9.58 8.13 6.61
C ARG A 168 8.07 8.09 6.64
N SER A 169 7.51 6.97 7.08
CA SER A 169 6.07 6.83 7.29
C SER A 169 5.70 7.14 8.74
N TYR A 170 4.42 7.50 8.94
CA TYR A 170 3.87 7.71 10.28
C TYR A 170 3.91 6.45 11.17
N ALA A 171 3.98 5.24 10.58
CA ALA A 171 4.14 3.99 11.33
C ALA A 171 5.60 3.61 11.59
N GLY A 172 6.56 4.47 11.25
CA GLY A 172 7.98 4.24 11.50
C GLY A 172 8.67 3.34 10.46
N ALA A 173 8.03 3.13 9.30
CA ALA A 173 8.71 2.56 8.13
C ALA A 173 9.64 3.60 7.51
N VAL A 174 10.84 3.19 7.07
CA VAL A 174 11.85 4.12 6.53
C VAL A 174 12.56 3.57 5.30
N GLY A 175 13.13 4.47 4.51
CA GLY A 175 13.95 4.14 3.35
C GLY A 175 13.14 3.80 2.11
N LEU A 176 13.85 3.43 1.03
CA LEU A 176 13.25 3.09 -0.26
C LEU A 176 12.19 1.98 -0.16
N TRP A 177 12.50 0.97 0.64
CA TRP A 177 11.73 -0.26 0.80
C TRP A 177 10.76 -0.23 1.99
N GLN A 178 10.68 0.91 2.70
CA GLN A 178 9.77 1.16 3.82
C GLN A 178 9.78 0.04 4.87
N PHE A 179 10.97 -0.35 5.32
CA PHE A 179 11.10 -1.32 6.40
C PHE A 179 10.71 -0.71 7.75
N THR A 180 9.79 -1.35 8.46
CA THR A 180 9.57 -1.14 9.90
C THR A 180 10.71 -1.79 10.70
N SER A 181 10.99 -1.35 11.93
CA SER A 181 12.05 -1.97 12.75
C SER A 181 11.84 -3.48 12.96
N GLY A 182 10.61 -3.93 13.23
CA GLY A 182 10.32 -5.36 13.39
C GLY A 182 10.58 -6.18 12.12
N ALA A 183 10.22 -5.65 10.95
CA ALA A 183 10.50 -6.30 9.68
C ALA A 183 12.01 -6.28 9.37
N ALA A 184 12.71 -5.18 9.63
CA ALA A 184 14.14 -5.05 9.44
C ALA A 184 14.93 -6.05 10.30
N LYS A 185 14.58 -6.18 11.59
CA LYS A 185 15.18 -7.18 12.47
C LYS A 185 15.09 -8.60 11.89
N THR A 186 13.97 -8.92 11.23
CA THR A 186 13.72 -10.26 10.69
C THR A 186 14.40 -10.46 9.34
N PHE A 187 14.28 -9.50 8.42
CA PHE A 187 14.64 -9.67 7.02
C PHE A 187 15.92 -8.96 6.62
N ILE A 188 16.34 -7.91 7.33
CA ILE A 188 17.65 -7.27 7.14
C ILE A 188 18.67 -7.90 8.10
N GLY A 189 18.25 -8.23 9.33
CA GLY A 189 19.11 -8.71 10.42
C GLY A 189 19.58 -7.59 11.35
N ASP A 190 19.29 -6.34 10.98
CA ASP A 190 19.56 -5.13 11.74
C ASP A 190 18.35 -4.19 11.62
N ASP A 191 17.84 -3.67 12.74
CA ASP A 191 16.71 -2.74 12.78
C ASP A 191 17.11 -1.28 13.02
N SER A 192 18.41 -1.00 13.02
CA SER A 192 18.98 0.35 13.02
C SER A 192 18.37 1.22 11.94
N LEU A 193 18.41 2.53 12.17
CA LEU A 193 17.89 3.49 11.18
C LEU A 193 18.77 3.44 9.92
N GLU A 194 20.07 3.29 10.10
CA GLU A 194 21.11 3.26 9.07
C GLU A 194 20.90 2.06 8.14
N ALA A 195 20.70 0.85 8.68
CA ALA A 195 20.46 -0.34 7.87
C ALA A 195 19.16 -0.26 7.07
N ARG A 196 18.11 0.32 7.65
CA ARG A 196 16.81 0.51 6.96
C ARG A 196 16.83 1.64 5.94
N LEU A 197 17.70 2.63 6.09
CA LEU A 197 17.92 3.68 5.09
C LEU A 197 18.86 3.22 3.98
N ASN A 198 19.73 2.23 4.24
CA ASN A 198 20.65 1.69 3.25
C ASN A 198 19.87 0.98 2.11
N PRO A 199 19.95 1.49 0.86
CA PRO A 199 19.23 0.94 -0.28
C PRO A 199 19.52 -0.53 -0.57
N VAL A 200 20.78 -0.95 -0.40
CA VAL A 200 21.28 -2.28 -0.76
C VAL A 200 20.88 -3.29 0.31
N LEU A 201 21.15 -3.00 1.59
CA LEU A 201 20.77 -3.88 2.70
C LEU A 201 19.25 -4.10 2.74
N SER A 202 18.48 -3.02 2.53
CA SER A 202 17.03 -3.10 2.47
C SER A 202 16.53 -3.85 1.22
N ALA A 203 17.22 -3.79 0.07
CA ALA A 203 16.86 -4.59 -1.11
C ALA A 203 17.06 -6.10 -0.86
N HIS A 204 18.17 -6.50 -0.23
CA HIS A 204 18.36 -7.90 0.21
C HIS A 204 17.27 -8.32 1.21
N GLY A 205 16.89 -7.43 2.12
CA GLY A 205 15.77 -7.68 3.03
C GLY A 205 14.43 -7.87 2.30
N ALA A 206 14.14 -7.03 1.31
CA ALA A 206 12.92 -7.13 0.52
C ALA A 206 12.89 -8.43 -0.30
N ALA A 207 14.02 -8.83 -0.88
CA ALA A 207 14.16 -10.12 -1.56
C ALA A 207 13.87 -11.29 -0.62
N ARG A 208 14.45 -11.31 0.59
CA ARG A 208 14.16 -12.35 1.61
C ARG A 208 12.69 -12.36 2.03
N TYR A 209 12.07 -11.19 2.20
CA TYR A 209 10.65 -11.08 2.50
C TYR A 209 9.79 -11.69 1.40
N LEU A 210 9.98 -11.24 0.16
CA LEU A 210 9.14 -11.61 -0.97
C LEU A 210 9.30 -13.09 -1.33
N LYS A 211 10.52 -13.65 -1.20
CA LYS A 211 10.75 -15.09 -1.31
C LYS A 211 9.93 -15.86 -0.27
N THR A 212 10.04 -15.48 1.01
CA THR A 212 9.28 -16.11 2.10
C THR A 212 7.76 -15.99 1.90
N ALA A 213 7.30 -14.83 1.42
CA ALA A 213 5.90 -14.59 1.13
C ALA A 213 5.38 -15.48 0.00
N TYR A 214 6.15 -15.61 -1.09
CA TYR A 214 5.81 -16.47 -2.22
C TYR A 214 5.79 -17.95 -1.80
N GLU A 215 6.81 -18.42 -1.08
CA GLU A 215 6.87 -19.80 -0.58
C GLU A 215 5.66 -20.16 0.31
N ARG A 216 5.16 -19.19 1.09
CA ARG A 216 4.03 -19.41 2.02
C ARG A 216 2.65 -19.22 1.38
N LEU A 217 2.54 -18.37 0.37
CA LEU A 217 1.25 -17.97 -0.21
C LEU A 217 1.01 -18.58 -1.59
N GLY A 218 2.05 -18.98 -2.30
CA GLY A 218 1.98 -19.69 -3.58
C GLY A 218 1.61 -18.84 -4.79
N SER A 219 1.47 -17.51 -4.65
CA SER A 219 1.19 -16.63 -5.78
C SER A 219 1.75 -15.22 -5.58
N TRP A 220 2.16 -14.59 -6.68
CA TRP A 220 2.68 -13.22 -6.67
C TRP A 220 1.67 -12.16 -6.23
N PRO A 221 0.40 -12.19 -6.66
CA PRO A 221 -0.60 -11.25 -6.16
C PRO A 221 -0.71 -11.27 -4.63
N LEU A 222 -0.74 -12.47 -4.03
CA LEU A 222 -0.78 -12.62 -2.57
C LEU A 222 0.53 -12.20 -1.91
N ALA A 223 1.67 -12.62 -2.45
CA ALA A 223 2.99 -12.28 -1.91
C ALA A 223 3.25 -10.76 -1.89
N ILE A 224 2.97 -10.08 -3.01
CA ILE A 224 3.09 -8.62 -3.12
C ILE A 224 2.11 -7.95 -2.16
N THR A 225 0.83 -8.33 -2.16
CA THR A 225 -0.16 -7.76 -1.23
C THR A 225 0.23 -7.95 0.23
N SER A 226 0.89 -9.05 0.55
CA SER A 226 1.40 -9.31 1.88
C SER A 226 2.51 -8.35 2.29
N TYR A 227 3.24 -7.71 1.38
CA TYR A 227 4.25 -6.70 1.75
C TYR A 227 3.60 -5.54 2.52
N ASN A 228 2.40 -5.12 2.09
CA ASN A 228 1.56 -4.17 2.81
C ASN A 228 0.78 -4.80 3.99
N HIS A 229 0.16 -5.97 3.77
CA HIS A 229 -0.84 -6.54 4.69
C HIS A 229 -0.26 -7.53 5.72
N GLY A 230 0.99 -7.94 5.54
CA GLY A 230 1.66 -9.02 6.25
C GLY A 230 1.30 -10.42 5.71
N ILE A 231 2.30 -11.32 5.68
CA ILE A 231 2.15 -12.72 5.25
C ILE A 231 1.03 -13.43 6.01
N GLY A 232 0.99 -13.29 7.34
CA GLY A 232 -0.05 -13.92 8.16
C GLY A 232 -1.45 -13.38 7.89
N GLY A 233 -1.58 -12.10 7.50
CA GLY A 233 -2.85 -11.51 7.09
C GLY A 233 -3.37 -12.11 5.78
N MET A 234 -2.48 -12.20 4.78
CA MET A 234 -2.83 -12.80 3.50
C MET A 234 -3.04 -14.32 3.58
N LYS A 235 -2.35 -15.01 4.49
CA LYS A 235 -2.61 -16.43 4.77
C LYS A 235 -4.04 -16.64 5.25
N ARG A 236 -4.54 -15.82 6.18
CA ARG A 236 -5.94 -15.87 6.63
C ARG A 236 -6.93 -15.54 5.51
N ALA A 237 -6.63 -14.55 4.68
CA ALA A 237 -7.47 -14.21 3.53
C ALA A 237 -7.59 -15.39 2.55
N LYS A 238 -6.46 -16.03 2.24
CA LYS A 238 -6.38 -17.23 1.41
C LYS A 238 -7.12 -18.42 2.04
N GLU A 239 -6.99 -18.64 3.34
CA GLU A 239 -7.72 -19.70 4.06
C GLU A 239 -9.25 -19.51 3.98
N GLN A 240 -9.75 -18.27 3.91
CA GLN A 240 -11.18 -17.98 3.85
C GLN A 240 -11.77 -17.96 2.43
N HIS A 241 -11.03 -17.47 1.43
CA HIS A 241 -11.55 -17.24 0.08
C HIS A 241 -10.86 -18.09 -1.01
N GLY A 242 -9.85 -18.89 -0.65
CA GLY A 242 -9.07 -19.71 -1.58
C GLY A 242 -7.96 -18.93 -2.29
N ASP A 243 -7.52 -19.44 -3.43
CA ASP A 243 -6.40 -18.87 -4.21
C ASP A 243 -6.80 -17.75 -5.18
N ASP A 244 -8.10 -17.52 -5.37
CA ASP A 244 -8.60 -16.45 -6.22
C ASP A 244 -8.35 -15.08 -5.59
N PHE A 245 -7.31 -14.41 -6.07
CA PHE A 245 -6.92 -13.09 -5.61
C PHE A 245 -8.00 -12.02 -5.87
N VAL A 246 -8.70 -12.09 -7.01
CA VAL A 246 -9.77 -11.14 -7.35
C VAL A 246 -10.91 -11.30 -6.35
N LYS A 247 -11.29 -12.54 -6.03
CA LYS A 247 -12.28 -12.83 -5.00
C LYS A 247 -11.87 -12.28 -3.63
N ILE A 248 -10.62 -12.46 -3.21
CA ILE A 248 -10.10 -11.88 -1.94
C ILE A 248 -10.25 -10.35 -1.95
N VAL A 249 -9.80 -9.66 -3.01
CA VAL A 249 -9.91 -8.20 -3.11
C VAL A 249 -11.36 -7.73 -3.00
N ARG A 250 -12.30 -8.48 -3.61
CA ARG A 250 -13.72 -8.14 -3.66
C ARG A 250 -14.51 -8.48 -2.41
N GLU A 251 -14.20 -9.60 -1.75
CA GLU A 251 -15.09 -10.21 -0.76
C GLU A 251 -14.48 -10.29 0.64
N TYR A 252 -13.15 -10.39 0.77
CA TYR A 252 -12.53 -10.53 2.09
C TYR A 252 -12.74 -9.26 2.90
N ASP A 253 -13.56 -9.33 3.94
CA ASP A 253 -13.89 -8.21 4.79
C ASP A 253 -13.24 -8.35 6.17
N HIS A 254 -12.13 -7.63 6.35
CA HIS A 254 -11.38 -7.63 7.59
C HIS A 254 -10.98 -6.19 7.93
N PRO A 255 -11.07 -5.73 9.19
CA PRO A 255 -10.78 -4.34 9.55
C PRO A 255 -9.39 -3.85 9.14
N LEU A 256 -8.41 -4.76 9.08
CA LEU A 256 -7.04 -4.47 8.65
C LEU A 256 -6.84 -4.60 7.12
N PHE A 257 -7.76 -5.22 6.39
CA PHE A 257 -7.70 -5.36 4.92
C PHE A 257 -8.48 -4.21 4.25
N GLY A 258 -7.98 -3.01 4.51
CA GLY A 258 -8.57 -1.78 4.01
C GLY A 258 -8.15 -1.47 2.57
N PHE A 259 -8.46 -0.24 2.14
CA PHE A 259 -8.17 0.25 0.78
C PHE A 259 -6.71 0.05 0.34
N ALA A 260 -5.73 0.32 1.20
CA ALA A 260 -4.31 0.16 0.84
C ALA A 260 -3.99 -1.31 0.49
N SER A 261 -4.32 -2.24 1.39
CA SER A 261 -4.09 -3.67 1.14
C SER A 261 -4.84 -4.20 -0.08
N ARG A 262 -6.09 -3.77 -0.29
CA ARG A 262 -6.88 -4.18 -1.47
C ARG A 262 -6.25 -3.73 -2.80
N ASN A 263 -5.62 -2.57 -2.80
CA ASN A 263 -5.10 -1.94 -4.00
C ASN A 263 -3.62 -2.21 -4.23
N TYR A 264 -2.90 -2.75 -3.26
CA TYR A 264 -1.46 -2.81 -3.28
C TYR A 264 -0.88 -3.55 -4.50
N TYR A 265 -1.52 -4.65 -4.91
CA TYR A 265 -1.11 -5.34 -6.13
C TYR A 265 -1.41 -4.54 -7.40
N ALA A 266 -2.54 -3.83 -7.46
CA ALA A 266 -2.88 -2.98 -8.59
C ALA A 266 -1.97 -1.74 -8.69
N GLU A 267 -1.56 -1.18 -7.55
CA GLU A 267 -0.53 -0.15 -7.44
C GLU A 267 0.80 -0.64 -8.01
N PHE A 268 1.23 -1.85 -7.63
CA PHE A 268 2.44 -2.46 -8.18
C PHE A 268 2.36 -2.67 -9.69
N LEU A 269 1.28 -3.27 -10.20
CA LEU A 269 1.09 -3.46 -11.65
C LEU A 269 1.13 -2.12 -12.42
N ALA A 270 0.47 -1.09 -11.88
CA ALA A 270 0.49 0.24 -12.48
C ALA A 270 1.90 0.86 -12.44
N ALA A 271 2.64 0.70 -11.35
CA ALA A 271 4.02 1.17 -11.26
C ALA A 271 4.93 0.46 -12.27
N CYS A 272 4.81 -0.86 -12.43
CA CYS A 272 5.53 -1.62 -13.46
C CYS A 272 5.20 -1.10 -14.86
N GLU A 273 3.92 -0.88 -15.18
CA GLU A 273 3.50 -0.39 -16.49
C GLU A 273 4.06 1.00 -16.78
N VAL A 274 3.94 1.94 -15.82
CA VAL A 274 4.40 3.32 -15.99
C VAL A 274 5.92 3.39 -16.05
N ALA A 275 6.64 2.66 -15.18
CA ALA A 275 8.09 2.69 -15.15
C ALA A 275 8.74 2.03 -16.37
N SER A 276 8.23 0.87 -16.81
CA SER A 276 8.75 0.18 -18.00
C SER A 276 8.46 0.92 -19.32
N GLN A 277 7.49 1.84 -19.33
CA GLN A 277 7.14 2.69 -20.47
C GLN A 277 7.29 4.18 -20.11
N ALA A 278 8.29 4.54 -19.31
CA ALA A 278 8.46 5.89 -18.77
C ALA A 278 8.41 6.98 -19.86
N GLU A 279 9.06 6.77 -21.00
CA GLU A 279 9.09 7.71 -22.14
C GLU A 279 7.69 7.99 -22.71
N ARG A 280 6.78 7.00 -22.68
CA ARG A 280 5.39 7.16 -23.14
C ARG A 280 4.57 8.04 -22.19
N PHE A 281 4.80 7.91 -20.89
CA PHE A 281 4.02 8.62 -19.86
C PHE A 281 4.63 9.98 -19.49
N PHE A 282 5.94 10.13 -19.69
CA PHE A 282 6.72 11.32 -19.39
C PHE A 282 7.66 11.64 -20.57
N PRO A 283 7.12 12.17 -21.69
CA PRO A 283 7.94 12.46 -22.87
C PRO A 283 9.04 13.50 -22.60
N ASP A 284 8.84 14.39 -21.63
CA ASP A 284 9.80 15.41 -21.22
C ASP A 284 10.88 14.88 -20.23
N LEU A 285 10.94 13.57 -20.01
CA LEU A 285 11.88 12.95 -19.10
C LEU A 285 13.04 12.33 -19.88
N ASP A 286 14.19 13.01 -19.92
CA ASP A 286 15.40 12.45 -20.52
C ASP A 286 16.14 11.53 -19.54
N LEU A 287 15.76 10.26 -19.53
CA LEU A 287 16.41 9.24 -18.70
C LEU A 287 17.85 8.96 -19.16
N ARG A 288 18.22 9.22 -20.42
CA ARG A 288 19.56 8.90 -20.96
C ARG A 288 20.67 9.70 -20.28
N TYR A 289 20.39 10.95 -19.90
CA TYR A 289 21.34 11.78 -19.17
C TYR A 289 21.67 11.22 -17.78
N ALA A 290 20.65 10.79 -17.04
CA ALA A 290 20.86 10.25 -15.69
C ALA A 290 21.50 8.85 -15.68
N LYS A 291 21.31 8.03 -16.72
CA LYS A 291 22.05 6.76 -16.91
C LYS A 291 23.55 6.97 -17.12
N ARG A 292 23.95 7.99 -17.88
CA ARG A 292 25.38 8.29 -18.15
C ARG A 292 26.14 8.78 -16.92
N ASN A 293 25.45 9.42 -15.99
CA ASN A 293 26.04 9.98 -14.77
C ASN A 293 25.76 9.14 -13.51
N ALA A 294 25.15 7.95 -13.65
CA ALA A 294 24.96 7.04 -12.53
C ALA A 294 26.31 6.46 -12.11
N LEU A 295 26.77 6.81 -10.91
CA LEU A 295 27.94 6.16 -10.29
C LEU A 295 27.71 4.64 -10.26
N PRO A 296 28.69 3.81 -10.69
CA PRO A 296 28.56 2.38 -10.55
C PRO A 296 28.49 2.02 -9.06
N LEU A 297 27.29 1.67 -8.57
CA LEU A 297 27.11 1.04 -7.26
C LEU A 297 27.69 -0.40 -7.22
N GLN A 298 28.44 -0.81 -8.25
CA GLN A 298 28.95 -2.16 -8.48
C GLN A 298 29.90 -2.66 -7.37
N LEU A 299 30.50 -1.78 -6.57
CA LEU A 299 31.46 -2.20 -5.55
C LEU A 299 30.83 -2.77 -4.25
N ALA A 300 29.56 -2.49 -3.97
CA ALA A 300 28.91 -2.95 -2.72
C ALA A 300 28.21 -4.32 -2.83
N ALA A 301 28.17 -4.91 -4.03
CA ALA A 301 27.36 -6.10 -4.34
C ALA A 301 28.10 -7.44 -4.23
N LEU A 302 29.36 -7.47 -3.78
CA LEU A 302 30.21 -8.67 -3.83
C LEU A 302 30.16 -9.57 -2.59
N THR A 303 29.27 -9.33 -1.62
CA THR A 303 29.04 -10.33 -0.57
C THR A 303 27.62 -10.24 -0.03
N PRO A 304 26.76 -11.26 -0.23
CA PRO A 304 25.50 -11.31 0.50
C PRO A 304 25.81 -11.40 2.00
N PRO A 305 25.12 -10.63 2.87
CA PRO A 305 25.26 -10.80 4.31
C PRO A 305 24.86 -12.23 4.68
N GLN A 306 25.76 -12.94 5.37
CA GLN A 306 25.54 -14.30 5.84
C GLN A 306 24.22 -14.37 6.63
N PRO A 307 23.40 -15.42 6.45
CA PRO A 307 22.23 -15.60 7.30
C PRO A 307 22.68 -15.63 8.77
N PRO A 308 21.88 -15.10 9.71
CA PRO A 308 22.23 -15.16 11.12
C PRO A 308 22.40 -16.64 11.52
N LEU A 309 23.53 -16.97 12.13
CA LEU A 309 23.79 -18.27 12.72
C LEU A 309 22.61 -18.60 13.63
N SER A 310 21.96 -19.74 13.37
CA SER A 310 21.02 -20.34 14.30
C SER A 310 21.77 -20.67 15.58
N SER A 311 21.65 -19.84 16.61
CA SER A 311 22.22 -20.12 17.92
C SER A 311 21.51 -21.37 18.49
N PRO A 312 22.26 -22.34 19.05
CA PRO A 312 21.64 -23.47 19.74
C PRO A 312 20.84 -22.93 20.93
N ARG A 313 19.63 -23.48 21.15
CA ARG A 313 18.85 -23.21 22.35
C ARG A 313 19.71 -23.54 23.59
N PRO A 314 19.83 -22.64 24.58
CA PRO A 314 20.41 -23.03 25.85
C PRO A 314 19.47 -24.02 26.55
N GLU A 315 20.01 -25.17 26.96
CA GLU A 315 19.33 -26.10 27.84
C GLU A 315 18.92 -25.40 29.14
N ARG A 316 17.67 -25.59 29.57
CA ARG A 316 17.19 -25.06 30.85
C ARG A 316 17.83 -25.83 32.00
N PRO A 317 18.39 -25.16 33.03
CA PRO A 317 18.77 -25.83 34.26
C PRO A 317 17.52 -26.38 34.97
N LYS A 318 17.56 -27.64 35.40
CA LYS A 318 16.58 -28.23 36.31
C LYS A 318 16.78 -27.63 37.70
N THR A 319 15.89 -26.73 38.13
CA THR A 319 15.85 -26.26 39.53
C THR A 319 14.68 -26.91 40.29
N LYS A 320 15.02 -27.42 41.48
CA LYS A 320 14.14 -28.11 42.43
C LYS A 320 13.08 -27.17 43.00
N ALA A 321 11.87 -27.69 43.22
CA ALA A 321 10.74 -26.97 43.79
C ALA A 321 10.94 -26.66 45.29
N PRO A 322 10.57 -25.46 45.78
CA PRO A 322 10.43 -25.19 47.21
C PRO A 322 9.00 -25.45 47.72
N PRO A 323 8.81 -25.65 49.04
CA PRO A 323 7.61 -26.25 49.62
C PRO A 323 6.44 -25.27 49.84
N ARG A 324 5.23 -25.85 49.93
CA ARG A 324 3.94 -25.19 50.17
C ARG A 324 3.87 -24.48 51.53
N ARG A 325 3.24 -23.30 51.57
CA ARG A 325 2.60 -22.72 52.75
C ARG A 325 1.19 -22.25 52.41
N GLU A 326 0.27 -22.48 53.35
CA GLU A 326 -1.18 -22.23 53.28
C GLU A 326 -1.58 -20.80 53.69
N SER A 327 -2.79 -20.42 53.23
CA SER A 327 -3.67 -19.30 53.64
C SER A 327 -3.17 -17.87 53.30
N THR A 328 -3.96 -16.90 52.81
CA THR A 328 -5.35 -16.53 53.08
C THR A 328 -5.92 -15.69 51.90
N ILE A 329 -7.25 -15.68 51.78
CA ILE A 329 -8.12 -15.05 50.78
C ILE A 329 -7.90 -13.52 50.62
N LYS A 330 -7.92 -13.02 49.38
CA LYS A 330 -8.64 -11.79 48.98
C LYS A 330 -8.80 -11.71 47.45
N ALA A 331 -10.07 -11.73 47.02
CA ALA A 331 -10.46 -11.54 45.63
C ALA A 331 -10.27 -10.07 45.21
N VAL A 332 -9.54 -9.84 44.11
CA VAL A 332 -9.71 -8.65 43.26
C VAL A 332 -9.58 -9.06 41.80
N ASN A 333 -10.67 -8.86 41.08
CA ASN A 333 -10.84 -9.07 39.66
C ASN A 333 -10.15 -7.92 38.89
N LYS A 334 -9.14 -8.19 38.06
CA LYS A 334 -8.63 -7.21 37.06
C LYS A 334 -8.31 -7.90 35.74
N GLY A 335 -8.89 -7.31 34.69
CA GLY A 335 -9.07 -7.87 33.36
C GLY A 335 -7.80 -8.11 32.54
N LYS A 336 -7.93 -9.05 31.61
CA LYS A 336 -6.99 -9.36 30.55
C LYS A 336 -6.92 -8.20 29.56
N THR A 337 -5.84 -7.43 29.58
CA THR A 337 -5.48 -6.51 28.50
C THR A 337 -4.83 -7.30 27.35
N LYS A 338 -5.56 -7.43 26.24
CA LYS A 338 -5.03 -7.88 24.95
C LYS A 338 -4.07 -6.82 24.40
N LEU A 339 -2.84 -7.22 24.03
CA LEU A 339 -1.94 -6.38 23.24
C LEU A 339 -2.54 -6.11 21.85
N PRO A 340 -2.55 -4.86 21.35
CA PRO A 340 -3.02 -4.56 20.01
C PRO A 340 -1.94 -4.85 18.94
N SER A 341 -2.39 -5.45 17.83
CA SER A 341 -1.59 -5.75 16.64
C SER A 341 -1.14 -4.48 15.91
N LYS A 342 0.13 -4.47 15.50
CA LYS A 342 0.86 -3.32 14.95
C LYS A 342 0.44 -2.96 13.52
N ARG A 343 0.32 -1.65 13.24
CA ARG A 343 0.03 -1.04 11.93
C ARG A 343 1.24 -1.16 10.99
N ALA A 344 1.04 -1.59 9.75
CA ALA A 344 1.89 -1.19 8.63
C ALA A 344 1.21 0.04 8.00
N ALA A 345 1.82 1.22 8.15
CA ALA A 345 1.37 2.42 7.43
C ALA A 345 2.31 2.65 6.25
N PHE A 346 1.69 2.54 5.09
CA PHE A 346 2.15 3.04 3.82
C PHE A 346 2.26 4.56 3.81
N VAL A 347 3.18 5.09 3.00
CA VAL A 347 3.15 6.48 2.51
C VAL A 347 2.03 6.59 1.46
N SER A 348 0.80 6.37 1.91
CA SER A 348 -0.37 6.95 1.29
C SER A 348 -0.79 8.03 2.27
N VAL A 349 -0.67 9.30 1.86
CA VAL A 349 -1.21 10.44 2.61
C VAL A 349 -2.70 10.15 2.84
N LYS A 350 -3.02 9.59 4.00
CA LYS A 350 -4.38 9.18 4.39
C LYS A 350 -4.78 9.96 5.62
N GLU A 351 -5.64 10.90 5.32
CA GLU A 351 -6.44 11.75 6.19
C GLU A 351 -7.23 10.92 7.21
N SER A 352 -7.23 11.43 8.44
CA SER A 352 -7.99 10.95 9.58
C SER A 352 -9.46 11.33 9.44
N SER A 353 -10.35 10.32 9.49
CA SER A 353 -11.79 10.52 9.76
C SER A 353 -12.00 10.63 11.27
N PRO A 354 -12.73 11.62 11.80
CA PRO A 354 -12.97 11.74 13.23
C PRO A 354 -13.97 10.68 13.70
N ARG A 355 -13.58 9.86 14.67
CA ARG A 355 -14.53 9.07 15.47
C ARG A 355 -15.29 10.03 16.37
N GLN A 356 -16.61 10.12 16.18
CA GLN A 356 -17.52 10.70 17.15
C GLN A 356 -17.36 9.97 18.50
N ARG A 357 -16.93 10.70 19.53
CA ARG A 357 -17.17 10.29 20.92
C ARG A 357 -18.65 10.54 21.19
N LYS A 358 -19.42 9.47 21.43
CA LYS A 358 -20.71 9.60 22.12
C LYS A 358 -20.42 10.01 23.57
N ARG A 359 -21.22 10.97 24.04
CA ARG A 359 -21.27 11.40 25.43
C ARG A 359 -21.67 10.25 26.35
#